data_AF-A0A960EB40-F1
#
_entry.id   AF-A0A960EB40-F1
#
_cell.length_a   1.000
_cell.length_b   1.000
_cell.length_c   1.000
_cell.angle_alpha   90.00
_cell.angle_beta   90.00
_cell.angle_gamma   90.00
#
_symmetry.space_group_name_H-M   'P 1'
#
loop_
_entity.id
_entity.type
_entity.pdbx_description
1 polymer ?
#
loop_
_entity_poly.entity_id
_entity_poly.type
_entity_poly.pdbx_seq_one_letter_code
_entity_poly.pdbx_strand_id
1 'polypeptide(L)'
;RDGDEIHLASRNQKPFNRYFPELLPVLADALPDRCVVDGEIVVADAQGRGLDFDALQQRIHPAESRVQRLAAETPSQFVAFDLLALGDDDLTGRPMRERRALLEDCLAPNSSVHLTPATTDRAIAERWFTRFEGAGLDGIMAKPLDGTYQPDKRALVKVKHERTAECAVAGFRIHKDGEGVGSLLLGLYGDGADGTPRLHHVGVCAAFTATFRRELLEDMGPLTVDALDGHPWREWAEMQAHSEQRMPGGFSRWNVNKDLSFVPVRVERVVEVTFGQLEGGRFRHGVKFQRWRPDRDPDSCRYEQLDVAEPVRFETLLAE
;
A
#
# COMPACT_ATOMS: atom_id res chain seq x y z
N ARG A 1 -19.89 -16.36 7.41
CA ARG A 1 -20.16 -17.24 8.57
C ARG A 1 -21.34 -18.11 8.20
N ASP A 2 -21.31 -19.39 8.59
CA ASP A 2 -22.44 -20.31 8.53
C ASP A 2 -22.40 -21.21 9.78
N GLY A 3 -23.21 -20.86 10.78
CA GLY A 3 -23.15 -21.42 12.12
C GLY A 3 -21.80 -21.18 12.79
N ASP A 4 -21.11 -22.27 13.16
CA ASP A 4 -19.78 -22.23 13.78
C ASP A 4 -18.65 -22.06 12.75
N GLU A 5 -18.94 -22.18 11.45
CA GLU A 5 -17.94 -22.06 10.41
C GLU A 5 -17.74 -20.60 9.99
N ILE A 6 -16.50 -20.13 10.10
CA ILE A 6 -16.07 -18.83 9.58
C ILE A 6 -15.05 -19.09 8.50
N HIS A 7 -15.35 -18.60 7.29
CA HIS A 7 -14.41 -18.60 6.19
C HIS A 7 -13.98 -17.16 5.90
N LEU A 8 -12.71 -16.85 6.15
CA LEU A 8 -12.05 -15.62 5.75
C LEU A 8 -11.35 -15.85 4.42
N ALA A 9 -11.66 -15.00 3.44
CA ALA A 9 -11.05 -15.04 2.13
C ALA A 9 -10.46 -13.69 1.75
N SER A 10 -9.30 -13.71 1.11
CA SER A 10 -8.72 -12.51 0.50
C SER A 10 -9.53 -12.05 -0.71
N ARG A 11 -9.19 -10.85 -1.21
CA ARG A 11 -9.68 -10.33 -2.49
C ARG A 11 -9.56 -11.31 -3.67
N ASN A 12 -8.55 -12.18 -3.67
CA ASN A 12 -8.32 -13.19 -4.71
C ASN A 12 -8.78 -14.60 -4.28
N GLN A 13 -9.75 -14.67 -3.34
CA GLN A 13 -10.37 -15.90 -2.84
C GLN A 13 -9.42 -16.89 -2.16
N LYS A 14 -8.20 -16.46 -1.80
CA LYS A 14 -7.29 -17.30 -1.00
C LYS A 14 -7.77 -17.40 0.45
N PRO A 15 -7.77 -18.60 1.07
CA PRO A 15 -8.19 -18.78 2.45
C PRO A 15 -7.23 -18.07 3.41
N PHE A 16 -7.79 -17.31 4.34
CA PHE A 16 -7.08 -16.42 5.26
C PHE A 16 -7.13 -16.87 6.72
N ASN A 17 -8.03 -17.79 7.09
CA ASN A 17 -8.20 -18.29 8.46
C ASN A 17 -6.88 -18.60 9.17
N ARG A 18 -5.98 -19.34 8.50
CA ARG A 18 -4.70 -19.76 9.11
C ARG A 18 -3.79 -18.59 9.47
N TYR A 19 -3.93 -17.45 8.79
CA TYR A 19 -3.07 -16.28 8.96
C TYR A 19 -3.62 -15.30 10.00
N PHE A 20 -4.92 -15.40 10.30
CA PHE A 20 -5.62 -14.54 11.24
C PHE A 20 -6.49 -15.36 12.20
N PRO A 21 -5.93 -16.36 12.89
CA PRO A 21 -6.71 -17.25 13.76
C PRO A 21 -7.39 -16.49 14.91
N GLU A 22 -6.82 -15.38 15.36
CA GLU A 22 -7.36 -14.51 16.41
C GLU A 22 -8.68 -13.83 16.02
N LEU A 23 -8.92 -13.64 14.71
CA LEU A 23 -10.15 -13.01 14.24
C LEU A 23 -11.35 -13.95 14.28
N LEU A 24 -11.14 -15.27 14.22
CA LEU A 24 -12.23 -16.24 14.14
C LEU A 24 -13.21 -16.15 15.32
N PRO A 25 -12.78 -16.21 16.59
CA PRO A 25 -13.71 -16.12 17.72
C PRO A 25 -14.42 -14.75 17.77
N VAL A 26 -13.70 -13.65 17.59
CA VAL A 26 -14.30 -12.30 17.66
C VAL A 26 -15.27 -12.03 16.50
N LEU A 27 -15.06 -12.63 15.33
CA LEU A 27 -16.01 -12.59 14.22
C LEU A 27 -17.23 -13.48 14.49
N ALA A 28 -17.07 -14.61 15.18
CA ALA A 28 -18.21 -15.43 15.59
C ALA A 28 -19.12 -14.65 16.54
N ASP A 29 -18.53 -13.92 17.49
CA ASP A 29 -19.28 -13.12 18.46
C ASP A 29 -19.95 -11.89 17.82
N ALA A 30 -19.33 -11.31 16.79
CA ALA A 30 -19.80 -10.05 16.19
C ALA A 30 -20.77 -10.22 15.01
N LEU A 31 -20.71 -11.33 14.29
CA LEU A 31 -21.47 -11.54 13.05
C LEU A 31 -22.72 -12.38 13.28
N PRO A 32 -23.79 -12.22 12.47
CA PRO A 32 -24.91 -13.16 12.45
C PRO A 32 -24.49 -14.58 12.08
N ASP A 33 -25.28 -15.58 12.51
CA ASP A 33 -24.97 -17.00 12.27
C ASP A 33 -24.76 -17.36 10.80
N ARG A 34 -25.47 -16.70 9.89
CA ARG A 34 -25.32 -16.93 8.45
C ARG A 34 -25.25 -15.62 7.69
N CYS A 35 -24.06 -15.26 7.21
CA CYS A 35 -23.83 -13.99 6.53
C CYS A 35 -22.57 -13.98 5.66
N VAL A 36 -22.52 -13.00 4.74
CA VAL A 36 -21.32 -12.60 4.01
C VAL A 36 -21.09 -11.12 4.23
N VAL A 37 -20.01 -10.77 4.92
CA VAL A 37 -19.61 -9.38 5.21
C VAL A 37 -18.34 -9.06 4.45
N ASP A 38 -18.31 -7.88 3.83
CA ASP A 38 -17.12 -7.32 3.21
C ASP A 38 -16.48 -6.29 4.15
N GLY A 39 -15.15 -6.34 4.27
CA GLY A 39 -14.41 -5.59 5.26
C GLY A 39 -12.91 -5.60 5.04
N GLU A 40 -12.20 -4.78 5.81
CA GLU A 40 -10.75 -4.66 5.77
C GLU A 40 -10.14 -5.26 7.04
N ILE A 41 -9.09 -6.08 6.90
CA ILE A 41 -8.26 -6.50 8.02
C ILE A 41 -7.14 -5.50 8.20
N VAL A 42 -7.03 -4.94 9.40
CA VAL A 42 -6.05 -3.91 9.75
C VAL A 42 -5.24 -4.30 10.96
N VAL A 43 -4.04 -3.72 11.11
CA VAL A 43 -3.25 -3.79 12.35
C VAL A 43 -3.02 -2.35 12.78
N ALA A 44 -3.38 -2.02 14.02
CA ALA A 44 -3.07 -0.72 14.59
C ALA A 44 -1.61 -0.69 15.04
N ASP A 45 -0.92 0.42 14.80
CA ASP A 45 0.44 0.64 15.27
C ASP A 45 0.44 0.75 16.81
N ALA A 46 1.30 -0.03 17.46
CA ALA A 46 1.35 -0.10 18.93
C ALA A 46 1.79 1.21 19.61
N GLN A 47 2.39 2.16 18.87
CA GLN A 47 2.74 3.50 19.35
C GLN A 47 1.65 4.53 19.01
N GLY A 48 0.54 4.11 18.42
CA GLY A 48 -0.59 4.98 18.08
C GLY A 48 -0.34 5.84 16.85
N ARG A 49 0.55 5.42 15.94
CA ARG A 49 0.85 6.15 14.69
C ARG A 49 -0.15 5.90 13.56
N GLY A 50 -1.26 5.21 13.83
CA GLY A 50 -2.27 4.86 12.83
C GLY A 50 -2.27 3.36 12.53
N LEU A 51 -2.37 3.01 11.25
CA LEU A 51 -2.37 1.63 10.76
C LEU A 51 -0.96 1.19 10.32
N ASP A 52 -0.56 -0.02 10.73
CA ASP A 52 0.72 -0.64 10.41
C ASP A 52 0.53 -1.74 9.35
N PHE A 53 0.75 -1.36 8.08
CA PHE A 53 0.59 -2.28 6.96
C PHE A 53 1.76 -3.27 6.84
N ASP A 54 2.98 -2.88 7.17
CA ASP A 54 4.14 -3.77 7.23
C ASP A 54 3.94 -4.89 8.25
N ALA A 55 3.41 -4.59 9.44
CA ALA A 55 3.03 -5.60 10.43
C ALA A 55 1.97 -6.55 9.86
N LEU A 56 0.92 -6.02 9.20
CA LEU A 56 -0.10 -6.84 8.54
C LEU A 56 0.53 -7.76 7.47
N GLN A 57 1.46 -7.27 6.65
CA GLN A 57 2.15 -8.08 5.63
C GLN A 57 3.04 -9.17 6.23
N GLN A 58 3.48 -9.04 7.48
CA GLN A 58 4.23 -10.10 8.17
C GLN A 58 3.35 -11.28 8.59
N ARG A 59 2.03 -11.11 8.64
CA ARG A 59 1.06 -12.17 9.02
C ARG A 59 0.96 -13.28 7.98
N ILE A 60 1.14 -12.95 6.69
CA ILE A 60 1.06 -13.92 5.59
C ILE A 60 2.40 -14.64 5.46
N HIS A 61 2.68 -15.54 6.42
CA HIS A 61 3.95 -16.25 6.54
C HIS A 61 3.74 -17.78 6.47
N PRO A 62 4.66 -18.55 5.84
CA PRO A 62 4.52 -20.01 5.76
C PRO A 62 4.58 -20.72 7.12
N ALA A 63 5.42 -20.24 8.03
CA ALA A 63 5.59 -20.83 9.36
C ALA A 63 4.45 -20.43 10.30
N GLU A 64 3.63 -21.40 10.69
CA GLU A 64 2.48 -21.23 11.59
C GLU A 64 2.87 -20.68 12.97
N SER A 65 3.97 -21.14 13.56
CA SER A 65 4.45 -20.64 14.85
C SER A 65 4.70 -19.12 14.84
N ARG A 66 5.19 -18.58 13.71
CA ARG A 66 5.38 -17.14 13.55
C ARG A 66 4.05 -16.40 13.43
N VAL A 67 3.06 -16.99 12.76
CA VAL A 67 1.71 -16.44 12.71
C VAL A 67 1.09 -16.42 14.10
N GLN A 68 1.13 -17.51 14.84
CA GLN A 68 0.56 -17.56 16.20
C GLN A 68 1.22 -16.54 17.12
N ARG A 69 2.56 -16.41 17.08
CA ARG A 69 3.28 -15.39 17.84
C ARG A 69 2.85 -13.96 17.48
N LEU A 70 2.82 -13.63 16.19
CA LEU A 70 2.41 -12.29 15.74
C LEU A 70 0.92 -12.03 16.02
N ALA A 71 0.07 -13.06 16.11
CA ALA A 71 -1.34 -12.92 16.44
C ALA A 71 -1.53 -12.43 17.88
N ALA A 72 -0.66 -12.91 18.77
CA ALA A 72 -0.66 -12.52 20.18
C ALA A 72 0.05 -11.17 20.41
N GLU A 73 1.15 -10.91 19.70
CA GLU A 73 1.95 -9.68 19.88
C GLU A 73 1.30 -8.45 19.23
N THR A 74 0.75 -8.60 18.03
CA THR A 74 0.17 -7.52 17.21
C THR A 74 -1.15 -8.00 16.60
N PRO A 75 -2.22 -8.13 17.40
CA PRO A 75 -3.48 -8.68 16.94
C PRO A 75 -4.08 -7.81 15.83
N SER A 76 -4.62 -8.47 14.81
CA SER A 76 -5.36 -7.79 13.76
C SER A 76 -6.79 -7.45 14.20
N GLN A 77 -7.40 -6.51 13.49
CA GLN A 77 -8.77 -6.07 13.67
C GLN A 77 -9.50 -6.13 12.33
N PHE A 78 -10.82 -6.28 12.35
CA PHE A 78 -11.67 -6.32 11.17
C PHE A 78 -12.60 -5.11 11.16
N VAL A 79 -12.61 -4.36 10.06
CA VAL A 79 -13.47 -3.19 9.88
C VAL A 79 -14.46 -3.46 8.76
N ALA A 80 -15.71 -3.73 9.10
CA ALA A 80 -16.79 -4.07 8.17
C ALA A 80 -17.29 -2.83 7.41
N PHE A 81 -17.53 -2.95 6.11
CA PHE A 81 -18.03 -1.84 5.27
C PHE A 81 -19.15 -2.19 4.30
N ASP A 82 -19.53 -3.47 4.14
CA ASP A 82 -20.67 -3.91 3.33
C ASP A 82 -21.22 -5.27 3.82
N LEU A 83 -22.48 -5.55 3.50
CA LEU A 83 -23.15 -6.83 3.78
C LEU A 83 -23.72 -7.38 2.48
N LEU A 84 -23.24 -8.56 2.08
CA LEU A 84 -23.56 -9.16 0.77
C LEU A 84 -24.62 -10.25 0.87
N ALA A 85 -24.75 -10.89 2.03
CA ALA A 85 -25.79 -11.88 2.30
C ALA A 85 -26.13 -11.93 3.79
N LEU A 86 -27.39 -12.23 4.12
CA LEU A 86 -27.88 -12.41 5.49
C LEU A 86 -28.95 -13.52 5.50
N GLY A 87 -28.71 -14.59 6.27
CA GLY A 87 -29.55 -15.78 6.23
C GLY A 87 -29.53 -16.42 4.84
N ASP A 88 -30.71 -16.58 4.25
CA ASP A 88 -30.90 -17.06 2.87
C ASP A 88 -30.96 -15.92 1.83
N ASP A 89 -30.94 -14.66 2.27
CA ASP A 89 -31.10 -13.51 1.38
C ASP A 89 -29.77 -13.10 0.74
N ASP A 90 -29.73 -13.10 -0.60
CA ASP A 90 -28.70 -12.44 -1.39
C ASP A 90 -29.00 -10.93 -1.45
N LEU A 91 -28.07 -10.13 -0.92
CA LEU A 91 -28.20 -8.68 -0.86
C LEU A 91 -27.44 -7.97 -1.98
N THR A 92 -26.67 -8.67 -2.82
CA THR A 92 -25.83 -8.04 -3.85
C THR A 92 -26.62 -7.20 -4.85
N GLY A 93 -27.86 -7.59 -5.14
CA GLY A 93 -28.81 -6.84 -5.97
C GLY A 93 -29.49 -5.66 -5.28
N ARG A 94 -29.34 -5.48 -3.97
CA ARG A 94 -29.97 -4.38 -3.22
C ARG A 94 -29.12 -3.11 -3.24
N PRO A 95 -29.74 -1.92 -3.12
CA PRO A 95 -29.04 -0.64 -2.98
C PRO A 95 -28.06 -0.60 -1.79
N MET A 96 -26.93 0.11 -1.96
CA MET A 96 -25.91 0.30 -0.90
C MET A 96 -26.51 0.80 0.41
N ARG A 97 -27.49 1.72 0.37
CA ARG A 97 -28.16 2.23 1.58
C ARG A 97 -28.85 1.13 2.39
N GLU A 98 -29.45 0.14 1.73
CA GLU A 98 -30.16 -0.96 2.39
C GLU A 98 -29.17 -1.96 2.96
N ARG A 99 -28.14 -2.32 2.20
CA ARG A 99 -27.07 -3.20 2.69
C ARG A 99 -26.35 -2.59 3.89
N ARG A 100 -26.13 -1.27 3.87
CA ARG A 100 -25.53 -0.53 4.98
C ARG A 100 -26.40 -0.55 6.23
N ALA A 101 -27.68 -0.24 6.11
CA ALA A 101 -28.61 -0.26 7.25
C ALA A 101 -28.67 -1.67 7.88
N LEU A 102 -28.76 -2.71 7.05
CA LEU A 102 -28.75 -4.09 7.54
C LEU A 102 -27.43 -4.45 8.23
N LEU A 103 -26.28 -3.99 7.72
CA LEU A 103 -24.99 -4.20 8.38
C LEU A 103 -24.94 -3.51 9.74
N GLU A 104 -25.43 -2.26 9.83
CA GLU A 104 -25.53 -1.49 11.08
C GLU A 104 -26.41 -2.21 12.12
N ASP A 105 -27.52 -2.78 11.69
CA ASP A 105 -28.47 -3.47 12.56
C ASP A 105 -27.94 -4.83 13.05
N CYS A 106 -27.23 -5.57 12.19
CA CYS A 106 -26.88 -6.96 12.47
C CYS A 106 -25.47 -7.17 13.01
N LEU A 107 -24.56 -6.22 12.83
CA LEU A 107 -23.21 -6.30 13.37
C LEU A 107 -23.25 -5.95 14.86
N ALA A 108 -22.60 -6.77 15.69
CA ALA A 108 -22.35 -6.46 17.08
C ALA A 108 -20.86 -6.11 17.26
N PRO A 109 -20.46 -4.83 17.13
CA PRO A 109 -19.08 -4.43 17.30
C PRO A 109 -18.51 -4.86 18.66
N ASN A 110 -17.23 -5.21 18.66
CA ASN A 110 -16.49 -5.59 19.86
C ASN A 110 -15.09 -4.97 19.83
N SER A 111 -14.16 -5.46 20.66
CA SER A 111 -12.81 -4.89 20.74
C SER A 111 -12.00 -4.99 19.45
N SER A 112 -12.32 -5.93 18.56
CA SER A 112 -11.54 -6.24 17.37
C SER A 112 -12.36 -6.23 16.07
N VAL A 113 -13.69 -6.12 16.16
CA VAL A 113 -14.60 -6.03 15.03
C VAL A 113 -15.35 -4.70 15.10
N HIS A 114 -15.16 -3.90 14.06
CA HIS A 114 -15.63 -2.53 13.99
C HIS A 114 -16.50 -2.31 12.77
N LEU A 115 -17.39 -1.33 12.84
CA LEU A 115 -18.09 -0.81 11.69
C LEU A 115 -17.30 0.38 11.11
N THR A 116 -17.15 0.43 9.79
CA THR A 116 -16.52 1.59 9.13
C THR A 116 -17.42 2.82 9.29
N PRO A 117 -16.89 3.98 9.74
CA PRO A 117 -17.62 5.24 9.73
C PRO A 117 -18.12 5.59 8.31
N ALA A 118 -19.35 6.09 8.21
CA ALA A 118 -19.95 6.46 6.94
C ALA A 118 -20.81 7.72 7.11
N THR A 119 -20.83 8.57 6.08
CA THR A 119 -21.60 9.82 6.09
C THR A 119 -22.14 10.13 4.70
N THR A 120 -23.30 10.78 4.64
CA THR A 120 -23.85 11.41 3.44
C THR A 120 -23.56 12.91 3.41
N ASP A 121 -23.02 13.47 4.49
CA ASP A 121 -22.63 14.87 4.57
C ASP A 121 -21.23 15.07 3.96
N ARG A 122 -21.20 15.83 2.87
CA ARG A 122 -19.97 16.16 2.15
C ARG A 122 -18.95 16.88 3.02
N ALA A 123 -19.37 17.80 3.89
CA ALA A 123 -18.45 18.55 4.75
C ALA A 123 -17.80 17.63 5.79
N ILE A 124 -18.51 16.61 6.26
CA ILE A 124 -17.93 15.56 7.13
C ILE A 124 -16.91 14.73 6.33
N ALA A 125 -17.28 14.28 5.13
CA ALA A 125 -16.39 13.50 4.27
C ALA A 125 -15.10 14.25 3.90
N GLU A 126 -15.18 15.56 3.59
CA GLU A 126 -14.02 16.41 3.33
C GLU A 126 -13.12 16.54 4.57
N ARG A 127 -13.69 16.69 5.77
CA ARG A 127 -12.91 16.67 7.01
C ARG A 127 -12.22 15.33 7.24
N TRP A 128 -12.91 14.22 7.03
CA TRP A 128 -12.31 12.88 7.17
C TRP A 128 -11.17 12.68 6.19
N PHE A 129 -11.34 13.12 4.94
CA PHE A 129 -10.33 13.04 3.90
C PHE A 129 -9.01 13.71 4.32
N THR A 130 -9.08 14.92 4.89
CA THR A 130 -7.88 15.63 5.38
C THR A 130 -7.39 15.08 6.72
N ARG A 131 -8.27 14.86 7.69
CA ARG A 131 -7.91 14.51 9.07
C ARG A 131 -7.25 13.14 9.18
N PHE A 132 -7.77 12.14 8.49
CA PHE A 132 -7.34 10.74 8.69
C PHE A 132 -6.25 10.29 7.72
N GLU A 133 -5.68 11.20 6.95
CA GLU A 133 -4.51 10.90 6.13
C GLU A 133 -3.36 10.33 6.97
N GLY A 134 -3.09 10.94 8.13
CA GLY A 134 -2.07 10.49 9.07
C GLY A 134 -2.42 9.23 9.86
N ALA A 135 -3.62 8.67 9.71
CA ALA A 135 -3.98 7.37 10.26
C ALA A 135 -3.45 6.20 9.41
N GLY A 136 -2.78 6.49 8.28
CA GLY A 136 -2.35 5.45 7.33
C GLY A 136 -3.46 5.07 6.34
N LEU A 137 -4.47 5.93 6.14
CA LEU A 137 -5.52 5.74 5.13
C LEU A 137 -5.18 6.44 3.82
N ASP A 138 -5.40 5.74 2.70
CA ASP A 138 -5.18 6.28 1.35
C ASP A 138 -6.14 7.42 0.96
N GLY A 139 -7.24 7.58 1.70
CA GLY A 139 -8.34 8.50 1.40
C GLY A 139 -9.70 7.89 1.73
N ILE A 140 -10.75 8.31 1.01
CA ILE A 140 -12.13 7.89 1.25
C ILE A 140 -12.72 7.12 0.07
N MET A 141 -13.69 6.26 0.38
CA MET A 141 -14.48 5.52 -0.60
C MET A 141 -15.86 6.19 -0.76
N ALA A 142 -16.17 6.65 -1.97
CA ALA A 142 -17.50 7.13 -2.32
C ALA A 142 -18.30 6.02 -3.03
N LYS A 143 -19.44 5.66 -2.44
CA LYS A 143 -20.33 4.59 -2.93
C LYS A 143 -21.69 5.19 -3.31
N PRO A 144 -22.22 4.97 -4.53
CA PRO A 144 -23.57 5.41 -4.88
C PRO A 144 -24.62 4.76 -3.97
N LEU A 145 -25.53 5.54 -3.37
CA LEU A 145 -26.53 5.03 -2.43
C LEU A 145 -27.49 4.02 -3.07
N ASP A 146 -27.88 4.27 -4.33
CA ASP A 146 -28.69 3.37 -5.17
C ASP A 146 -27.88 2.28 -5.87
N GLY A 147 -26.55 2.26 -5.66
CA GLY A 147 -25.66 1.31 -6.31
C GLY A 147 -25.80 -0.11 -5.73
N THR A 148 -25.98 -1.07 -6.63
CA THR A 148 -25.87 -2.50 -6.29
C THR A 148 -24.41 -2.92 -6.12
N TYR A 149 -24.18 -4.06 -5.47
CA TYR A 149 -22.85 -4.66 -5.42
C TYR A 149 -22.51 -5.24 -6.79
N GLN A 150 -21.36 -4.87 -7.34
CA GLN A 150 -20.94 -5.28 -8.67
C GLN A 150 -19.61 -6.04 -8.60
N PRO A 151 -19.65 -7.38 -8.49
CA PRO A 151 -18.45 -8.21 -8.46
C PRO A 151 -17.55 -7.91 -9.67
N ASP A 152 -16.25 -7.82 -9.40
CA ASP A 152 -15.20 -7.63 -10.41
C ASP A 152 -15.31 -6.37 -11.29
N LYS A 153 -16.16 -5.40 -10.91
CA LYS A 153 -16.31 -4.13 -11.63
C LYS A 153 -15.78 -2.95 -10.81
N ARG A 154 -15.27 -1.95 -11.51
CA ARG A 154 -14.86 -0.65 -10.92
C ARG A 154 -16.08 0.27 -10.77
N ALA A 155 -17.02 -0.11 -9.91
CA ALA A 155 -18.26 0.64 -9.67
C ALA A 155 -18.14 1.70 -8.55
N LEU A 156 -17.11 1.61 -7.71
CA LEU A 156 -16.89 2.51 -6.59
C LEU A 156 -15.83 3.56 -6.90
N VAL A 157 -15.97 4.75 -6.34
CA VAL A 157 -15.03 5.86 -6.52
C VAL A 157 -14.07 5.91 -5.34
N LYS A 158 -12.76 5.91 -5.63
CA LYS A 158 -11.70 6.11 -4.65
C LYS A 158 -11.24 7.57 -4.73
N VAL A 159 -11.46 8.34 -3.68
CA VAL A 159 -10.91 9.70 -3.57
C VAL A 159 -9.65 9.60 -2.71
N LYS A 160 -8.50 9.89 -3.32
CA LYS A 160 -7.19 9.73 -2.69
C LYS A 160 -6.43 11.05 -2.73
N HIS A 161 -5.53 11.24 -1.78
CA HIS A 161 -4.52 12.29 -1.88
C HIS A 161 -3.59 11.98 -3.03
N GLU A 162 -3.42 12.94 -3.93
CA GLU A 162 -2.40 12.86 -4.97
C GLU A 162 -1.27 13.81 -4.57
N ARG A 163 -0.13 13.23 -4.20
CA ARG A 163 1.07 13.95 -3.81
C ARG A 163 2.13 13.72 -4.88
N THR A 164 3.02 14.69 -5.05
CA THR A 164 4.18 14.56 -5.93
C THR A 164 5.47 14.70 -5.15
N ALA A 165 6.50 13.99 -5.59
CA ALA A 165 7.86 14.15 -5.12
C ALA A 165 8.82 14.23 -6.31
N GLU A 166 9.82 15.07 -6.18
CA GLU A 166 10.98 15.19 -7.05
C GLU A 166 12.03 14.18 -6.56
N CYS A 167 12.43 13.25 -7.42
CA CYS A 167 13.33 12.15 -7.07
C CYS A 167 14.53 12.11 -8.01
N ALA A 168 15.71 11.87 -7.42
CA ALA A 168 16.90 11.55 -8.18
C ALA A 168 16.77 10.14 -8.77
N VAL A 169 17.15 9.98 -10.04
CA VAL A 169 17.19 8.69 -10.72
C VAL A 169 18.61 8.13 -10.64
N ALA A 170 18.77 7.00 -9.96
CA ALA A 170 20.07 6.34 -9.75
C ALA A 170 20.14 4.94 -10.38
N GLY A 171 19.17 4.61 -11.23
CA GLY A 171 19.23 3.40 -12.04
C GLY A 171 17.91 3.11 -12.73
N PHE A 172 17.91 2.06 -13.53
CA PHE A 172 16.68 1.52 -14.10
C PHE A 172 16.72 0.00 -14.21
N ARG A 173 15.55 -0.62 -14.40
CA ARG A 173 15.44 -2.03 -14.75
C ARG A 173 14.94 -2.17 -16.17
N ILE A 174 15.50 -3.10 -16.93
CA ILE A 174 14.96 -3.49 -18.23
C ILE A 174 13.59 -4.13 -18.04
N HIS A 175 12.67 -3.88 -18.96
CA HIS A 175 11.36 -4.49 -18.91
C HIS A 175 11.45 -6.01 -19.14
N LYS A 176 10.48 -6.78 -18.63
CA LYS A 176 10.51 -8.27 -18.67
C LYS A 176 10.53 -8.89 -20.06
N ASP A 177 10.20 -8.13 -21.11
CA ASP A 177 10.28 -8.56 -22.51
C ASP A 177 11.65 -8.24 -23.15
N GLY A 178 12.57 -7.60 -22.40
CA GLY A 178 13.88 -7.17 -22.89
C GLY A 178 13.85 -5.81 -23.60
N GLU A 179 12.68 -5.24 -23.85
CA GLU A 179 12.51 -4.06 -24.70
C GLU A 179 12.31 -2.80 -23.83
N GLY A 180 13.38 -2.01 -23.73
CA GLY A 180 13.36 -0.71 -23.07
C GLY A 180 13.34 -0.76 -21.54
N VAL A 181 13.19 0.42 -20.93
CA VAL A 181 13.15 0.59 -19.48
C VAL A 181 11.80 0.15 -18.90
N GLY A 182 11.79 -0.82 -18.00
CA GLY A 182 10.60 -1.28 -17.28
C GLY A 182 10.27 -0.48 -16.02
N SER A 183 11.28 0.05 -15.34
CA SER A 183 11.11 0.91 -14.16
C SER A 183 12.36 1.76 -13.88
N LEU A 184 12.20 3.00 -13.43
CA LEU A 184 13.29 3.82 -12.90
C LEU A 184 13.41 3.61 -11.38
N LEU A 185 14.63 3.55 -10.86
CA LEU A 185 14.92 3.50 -9.43
C LEU A 185 15.05 4.93 -8.90
N LEU A 186 14.26 5.23 -7.87
CA LEU A 186 14.11 6.56 -7.31
C LEU A 186 14.85 6.66 -5.98
N GLY A 187 15.51 7.79 -5.77
CA GLY A 187 16.15 8.11 -4.50
C GLY A 187 15.82 9.51 -3.99
N LEU A 188 15.83 9.64 -2.67
CA LEU A 188 15.81 10.90 -1.95
C LEU A 188 17.03 11.01 -1.02
N TYR A 189 17.60 12.18 -0.94
CA TYR A 189 18.69 12.49 -0.02
C TYR A 189 18.16 12.69 1.40
N GLY A 190 18.85 12.08 2.35
CA GLY A 190 18.68 12.29 3.78
C GLY A 190 20.04 12.41 4.46
N ASP A 191 20.05 12.81 5.73
CA ASP A 191 21.30 12.92 6.49
C ASP A 191 21.78 11.54 6.94
N GLY A 192 23.03 11.21 6.61
CA GLY A 192 23.72 10.04 7.14
C GLY A 192 24.04 10.18 8.62
N ALA A 193 24.30 9.05 9.30
CA ALA A 193 24.70 9.06 10.72
C ALA A 193 25.98 9.88 10.99
N ASP A 194 26.81 10.05 9.97
CA ASP A 194 28.03 10.84 9.92
C ASP A 194 27.82 12.30 9.44
N GLY A 195 26.57 12.71 9.22
CA GLY A 195 26.21 14.05 8.72
C GLY A 195 26.45 14.23 7.22
N THR A 196 26.89 13.20 6.50
CA THR A 196 27.04 13.24 5.04
C THR A 196 25.71 12.90 4.35
N PRO A 197 25.29 13.63 3.29
CA PRO A 197 24.07 13.29 2.57
C PRO A 197 24.14 11.89 1.95
N ARG A 198 23.10 11.08 2.15
CA ARG A 198 22.97 9.74 1.57
C ARG A 198 21.74 9.64 0.70
N LEU A 199 21.88 9.02 -0.46
CA LEU A 199 20.76 8.74 -1.35
C LEU A 199 20.04 7.46 -0.90
N HIS A 200 18.86 7.60 -0.33
CA HIS A 200 18.01 6.50 0.10
C HIS A 200 17.12 6.05 -1.05
N HIS A 201 17.07 4.74 -1.33
CA HIS A 201 16.15 4.19 -2.32
C HIS A 201 14.71 4.21 -1.80
N VAL A 202 13.88 5.08 -2.40
CA VAL A 202 12.50 5.31 -1.98
C VAL A 202 11.47 4.51 -2.76
N GLY A 203 11.87 3.84 -3.84
CA GLY A 203 11.00 3.00 -4.64
C GLY A 203 11.30 3.08 -6.13
N VAL A 204 10.32 2.66 -6.93
CA VAL A 204 10.44 2.69 -8.40
C VAL A 204 9.20 3.30 -9.03
N CYS A 205 9.36 4.06 -10.12
CA CYS A 205 8.25 4.40 -11.02
C CYS A 205 8.28 3.49 -12.25
N ALA A 206 7.11 3.02 -12.67
CA ALA A 206 6.96 2.04 -13.74
C ALA A 206 5.65 2.28 -14.53
N ALA A 207 5.17 1.24 -15.23
CA ALA A 207 3.93 1.25 -16.03
C ALA A 207 4.00 2.17 -17.27
N PHE A 208 5.17 2.29 -17.87
CA PHE A 208 5.41 3.04 -19.10
C PHE A 208 4.77 2.35 -20.32
N THR A 209 4.33 3.15 -21.29
CA THR A 209 3.91 2.70 -22.62
C THR A 209 5.10 2.12 -23.37
N ALA A 210 4.87 1.18 -24.30
CA ALA A 210 5.97 0.54 -25.05
C ALA A 210 6.87 1.54 -25.80
N THR A 211 6.30 2.63 -26.32
CA THR A 211 7.06 3.74 -26.92
C THR A 211 7.96 4.40 -25.91
N PHE A 212 7.41 4.83 -24.77
CA PHE A 212 8.17 5.54 -23.74
C PHE A 212 9.29 4.69 -23.13
N ARG A 213 9.12 3.37 -23.04
CA ARG A 213 10.20 2.46 -22.58
C ARG A 213 11.45 2.53 -23.46
N ARG A 214 11.27 2.63 -24.77
CA ARG A 214 12.37 2.69 -25.74
C ARG A 214 13.05 4.06 -25.70
N GLU A 215 12.25 5.12 -25.65
CA GLU A 215 12.74 6.50 -25.47
C GLU A 215 13.56 6.64 -24.19
N LEU A 216 13.09 6.08 -23.07
CA LEU A 216 13.83 6.05 -21.81
C LEU A 216 15.14 5.28 -21.94
N LEU A 217 15.18 4.17 -22.68
CA LEU A 217 16.42 3.40 -22.82
C LEU A 217 17.47 4.19 -23.62
N GLU A 218 17.04 4.90 -24.66
CA GLU A 218 17.91 5.78 -25.46
C GLU A 218 18.43 6.95 -24.62
N ASP A 219 17.56 7.64 -23.87
CA ASP A 219 17.96 8.78 -23.02
C ASP A 219 18.84 8.37 -21.84
N MET A 220 18.62 7.19 -21.25
CA MET A 220 19.42 6.71 -20.12
C MET A 220 20.75 6.08 -20.55
N GLY A 221 20.88 5.61 -21.79
CA GLY A 221 22.08 4.94 -22.31
C GLY A 221 23.38 5.70 -22.04
N PRO A 222 23.50 6.99 -22.40
CA PRO A 222 24.69 7.79 -22.12
C PRO A 222 25.04 7.93 -20.64
N LEU A 223 24.04 7.81 -19.75
CA LEU A 223 24.23 7.90 -18.30
C LEU A 223 24.80 6.61 -17.69
N THR A 224 24.80 5.49 -18.42
CA THR A 224 25.35 4.21 -17.95
C THR A 224 26.89 4.15 -17.99
N VAL A 225 27.52 4.99 -18.81
CA VAL A 225 28.98 5.04 -18.96
C VAL A 225 29.61 5.57 -17.67
N ASP A 226 30.58 4.84 -17.12
CA ASP A 226 31.25 5.16 -15.85
C ASP A 226 30.28 5.40 -14.68
N ALA A 227 29.06 4.85 -14.78
CA ALA A 227 27.98 5.13 -13.84
C ALA A 227 28.26 4.70 -12.40
N LEU A 228 29.20 3.77 -12.21
CA LEU A 228 29.60 3.27 -10.90
C LEU A 228 30.61 4.18 -10.18
N ASP A 229 31.23 5.12 -10.89
CA ASP A 229 32.21 6.04 -10.31
C ASP A 229 31.51 7.01 -9.36
N GLY A 230 31.76 6.83 -8.05
CA GLY A 230 31.09 7.61 -7.01
C GLY A 230 29.60 7.32 -6.85
N HIS A 231 29.08 6.24 -7.44
CA HIS A 231 27.65 5.94 -7.40
C HIS A 231 27.16 5.66 -5.97
N PRO A 232 26.09 6.31 -5.50
CA PRO A 232 25.58 6.12 -4.13
C PRO A 232 25.18 4.67 -3.80
N TRP A 233 24.84 3.89 -4.83
CA TRP A 233 24.47 2.48 -4.72
C TRP A 233 25.47 1.52 -5.39
N ARG A 234 26.74 1.91 -5.47
CA ARG A 234 27.80 1.10 -6.09
C ARG A 234 27.88 -0.31 -5.49
N GLU A 235 27.95 -0.41 -4.17
CA GLU A 235 28.04 -1.70 -3.47
C GLU A 235 26.88 -2.63 -3.84
N TRP A 236 25.68 -2.08 -4.03
CA TRP A 236 24.51 -2.86 -4.43
C TRP A 236 24.61 -3.40 -5.86
N ALA A 237 25.14 -2.59 -6.79
CA ALA A 237 25.36 -3.01 -8.16
C ALA A 237 26.48 -4.07 -8.24
N GLU A 238 27.54 -3.92 -7.46
CA GLU A 238 28.64 -4.90 -7.37
C GLU A 238 28.19 -6.22 -6.72
N MET A 239 27.35 -6.18 -5.69
CA MET A 239 26.78 -7.39 -5.06
C MET A 239 25.89 -8.19 -6.03
N GLN A 240 25.13 -7.51 -6.90
CA GLN A 240 24.34 -8.17 -7.95
C GLN A 240 25.21 -8.90 -8.97
N ALA A 241 26.43 -8.41 -9.21
CA ALA A 241 27.37 -9.04 -10.14
C ALA A 241 28.07 -10.27 -9.52
N HIS A 242 28.03 -10.45 -8.20
CA HIS A 242 28.87 -11.43 -7.48
C HIS A 242 28.09 -12.44 -6.62
N SER A 243 26.77 -12.26 -6.40
CA SER A 243 25.95 -13.22 -5.65
C SER A 243 24.44 -13.08 -5.93
N GLU A 244 23.68 -14.14 -5.68
CA GLU A 244 22.19 -14.12 -5.69
C GLU A 244 21.58 -13.36 -4.48
N GLN A 245 22.39 -12.68 -3.65
CA GLN A 245 21.91 -11.96 -2.47
C GLN A 245 21.47 -10.52 -2.80
N ARG A 246 20.34 -10.13 -2.19
CA ARG A 246 19.37 -9.16 -2.70
C ARG A 246 19.38 -7.85 -1.92
N MET A 247 19.09 -6.75 -2.63
CA MET A 247 18.89 -5.37 -2.14
C MET A 247 18.08 -5.26 -0.83
N PRO A 248 18.53 -4.46 0.17
CA PRO A 248 17.72 -4.08 1.32
C PRO A 248 16.41 -3.37 0.90
N GLY A 249 15.27 -3.89 1.34
CA GLY A 249 13.95 -3.29 1.10
C GLY A 249 13.38 -3.49 -0.32
N GLY A 250 13.92 -4.42 -1.12
CA GLY A 250 13.26 -4.91 -2.35
C GLY A 250 12.10 -5.88 -2.08
N PHE A 251 11.67 -6.02 -0.82
CA PHE A 251 10.75 -7.06 -0.41
C PHE A 251 9.31 -6.76 -0.83
N SER A 252 8.85 -7.44 -1.88
CA SER A 252 7.46 -7.89 -1.95
C SER A 252 7.50 -9.40 -1.77
N ARG A 253 7.00 -9.90 -0.63
CA ARG A 253 6.90 -11.35 -0.34
C ARG A 253 6.00 -12.10 -1.34
N TRP A 254 5.32 -11.35 -2.20
CA TRP A 254 4.51 -11.84 -3.32
C TRP A 254 5.32 -12.17 -4.58
N ASN A 255 6.61 -11.79 -4.67
CA ASN A 255 7.44 -11.91 -5.88
C ASN A 255 8.81 -12.57 -5.60
N VAL A 256 8.82 -13.77 -5.02
CA VAL A 256 10.04 -14.50 -4.59
C VAL A 256 11.02 -14.83 -5.73
N ASN A 257 10.53 -14.90 -6.98
CA ASN A 257 11.29 -15.31 -8.17
C ASN A 257 11.65 -14.16 -9.13
N LYS A 258 11.48 -12.89 -8.73
CA LYS A 258 11.72 -11.77 -9.63
C LYS A 258 13.20 -11.39 -9.62
N ASP A 259 13.82 -11.29 -10.79
CA ASP A 259 15.12 -10.62 -10.92
C ASP A 259 14.95 -9.14 -10.53
N LEU A 260 15.73 -8.72 -9.53
CA LEU A 260 15.72 -7.36 -8.99
C LEU A 260 16.94 -6.56 -9.44
N SER A 261 17.76 -7.13 -10.33
CA SER A 261 18.92 -6.47 -10.91
C SER A 261 18.54 -5.12 -11.53
N PHE A 262 19.47 -4.17 -11.53
CA PHE A 262 19.29 -2.87 -12.14
C PHE A 262 20.56 -2.41 -12.87
N VAL A 263 20.37 -1.57 -13.88
CA VAL A 263 21.43 -0.88 -14.60
C VAL A 263 21.68 0.46 -13.89
N PRO A 264 22.85 0.68 -13.29
CA PRO A 264 23.19 1.95 -12.67
C PRO A 264 23.32 3.05 -13.74
N VAL A 265 22.98 4.28 -13.35
CA VAL A 265 23.17 5.47 -14.17
C VAL A 265 23.82 6.55 -13.31
N ARG A 266 24.65 7.41 -13.91
CA ARG A 266 25.10 8.64 -13.25
C ARG A 266 23.87 9.41 -12.78
N VAL A 267 23.86 9.80 -11.50
CA VAL A 267 22.72 10.43 -10.84
C VAL A 267 22.63 11.89 -11.29
N GLU A 268 22.14 12.10 -12.51
CA GLU A 268 22.07 13.40 -13.19
C GLU A 268 20.64 13.80 -13.57
N ARG A 269 19.66 12.91 -13.35
CA ARG A 269 18.28 13.11 -13.77
C ARG A 269 17.37 13.18 -12.55
N VAL A 270 16.49 14.18 -12.57
CA VAL A 270 15.41 14.34 -11.57
C VAL A 270 14.07 14.13 -12.25
N VAL A 271 13.24 13.27 -11.66
CA VAL A 271 11.89 12.99 -12.12
C VAL A 271 10.88 13.42 -11.05
N GLU A 272 9.82 14.09 -11.48
CA GLU A 272 8.64 14.29 -10.66
C GLU A 272 7.73 13.06 -10.78
N VAL A 273 7.41 12.45 -9.65
CA VAL A 273 6.52 11.29 -9.57
C VAL A 273 5.37 11.58 -8.63
N THR A 274 4.20 10.98 -8.90
CA THR A 274 3.19 10.89 -7.84
C THR A 274 3.61 9.87 -6.79
N PHE A 275 3.10 9.96 -5.58
CA PHE A 275 3.15 8.86 -4.59
C PHE A 275 1.89 8.88 -3.73
N GLY A 276 1.51 7.72 -3.19
CA GLY A 276 0.35 7.61 -2.30
C GLY A 276 0.70 7.95 -0.86
N GLN A 277 1.44 7.06 -0.20
CA GLN A 277 1.88 7.23 1.18
C GLN A 277 3.37 6.92 1.34
N LEU A 278 3.93 7.30 2.49
CA LEU A 278 5.25 6.86 2.92
C LEU A 278 5.12 5.73 3.95
N GLU A 279 5.92 4.69 3.78
CA GLU A 279 6.06 3.60 4.74
C GLU A 279 7.56 3.30 4.91
N GLY A 280 8.07 3.37 6.14
CA GLY A 280 9.50 3.21 6.41
C GLY A 280 10.41 4.17 5.60
N GLY A 281 9.93 5.37 5.28
CA GLY A 281 10.65 6.35 4.47
C GLY A 281 10.65 6.07 2.95
N ARG A 282 9.70 5.25 2.45
CA ARG A 282 9.62 4.85 1.04
C ARG A 282 8.22 5.02 0.49
N PHE A 283 8.09 5.24 -0.82
CA PHE A 283 6.79 5.35 -1.47
C PHE A 283 6.03 4.02 -1.50
N ARG A 284 4.81 4.06 -1.01
CA ARG A 284 3.85 2.96 -1.03
C ARG A 284 2.81 3.20 -2.13
N HIS A 285 2.82 2.32 -3.14
CA HIS A 285 1.93 2.36 -4.30
C HIS A 285 1.88 3.74 -5.02
N GLY A 286 1.12 3.84 -6.11
CA GLY A 286 0.84 5.14 -6.73
C GLY A 286 2.02 5.85 -7.40
N VAL A 287 3.20 5.22 -7.47
CA VAL A 287 4.40 5.85 -8.05
C VAL A 287 4.32 5.88 -9.57
N LYS A 288 3.94 7.03 -10.12
CA LYS A 288 3.81 7.25 -11.57
C LYS A 288 4.67 8.41 -12.01
N PHE A 289 5.32 8.25 -13.15
CA PHE A 289 6.04 9.32 -13.82
C PHE A 289 5.06 10.45 -14.19
N GLN A 290 5.40 11.69 -13.82
CA GLN A 290 4.70 12.89 -14.27
C GLN A 290 5.50 13.59 -15.35
N ARG A 291 6.73 13.99 -15.04
CA ARG A 291 7.63 14.72 -15.95
C ARG A 291 9.08 14.69 -15.46
N TRP A 292 10.01 14.93 -16.38
CA TRP A 292 11.39 15.27 -16.03
C TRP A 292 11.47 16.68 -15.45
N ARG A 293 12.42 16.89 -14.54
CA ARG A 293 12.73 18.17 -13.88
C ARG A 293 14.16 18.58 -14.20
N PRO A 294 14.46 19.03 -15.43
CA PRO A 294 15.79 19.52 -15.79
C PRO A 294 16.16 20.82 -15.05
N ASP A 295 15.17 21.44 -14.40
CA ASP A 295 15.29 22.62 -13.54
C ASP A 295 15.72 22.29 -12.10
N ARG A 296 16.00 21.01 -11.79
CA ARG A 296 16.36 20.55 -10.46
C ARG A 296 17.66 19.77 -10.47
N ASP A 297 18.48 20.01 -9.46
CA ASP A 297 19.67 19.22 -9.19
C ASP A 297 19.31 17.99 -8.35
N PRO A 298 19.92 16.81 -8.60
CA PRO A 298 19.61 15.59 -7.86
C PRO A 298 19.77 15.70 -6.33
N ASP A 299 20.76 16.45 -5.86
CA ASP A 299 21.02 16.68 -4.43
C ASP A 299 19.91 17.49 -3.72
N SER A 300 19.13 18.28 -4.47
CA SER A 300 17.95 18.98 -3.98
C SER A 300 16.75 18.06 -3.70
N CYS A 301 16.77 16.82 -4.20
CA CYS A 301 15.72 15.83 -3.98
C CYS A 301 15.82 15.25 -2.57
N ARG A 302 15.41 16.00 -1.54
CA ARG A 302 15.53 15.58 -0.13
C ARG A 302 14.20 15.18 0.50
N TYR A 303 14.23 14.52 1.66
CA TYR A 303 13.02 14.11 2.39
C TYR A 303 12.15 15.29 2.87
N GLU A 304 12.72 16.47 3.11
CA GLU A 304 11.99 17.64 3.62
C GLU A 304 10.95 18.19 2.63
N GLN A 305 11.04 17.81 1.35
CA GLN A 305 10.03 18.16 0.36
C GLN A 305 8.71 17.40 0.57
N LEU A 306 8.76 16.26 1.27
CA LEU A 306 7.62 15.40 1.43
C LEU A 306 6.73 15.99 2.51
N ASP A 307 5.55 16.45 2.12
CA ASP A 307 4.47 16.71 3.07
C ASP A 307 4.11 15.36 3.73
N VAL A 308 4.11 15.26 5.05
CA VAL A 308 3.73 14.05 5.79
C VAL A 308 2.67 14.46 6.79
N ALA A 309 1.47 13.88 6.68
CA ALA A 309 0.39 14.17 7.61
C ALA A 309 0.76 13.74 9.03
N GLU A 310 0.34 14.54 10.02
CA GLU A 310 0.56 14.21 11.43
C GLU A 310 -0.12 12.88 11.80
N PRO A 311 0.56 11.98 12.53
CA PRO A 311 -0.01 10.68 12.87
C PRO A 311 -1.33 10.78 13.61
N VAL A 312 -2.31 9.97 13.22
CA VAL A 312 -3.62 9.89 13.88
C VAL A 312 -3.86 8.47 14.38
N ARG A 313 -4.27 8.34 15.64
CA ARG A 313 -4.59 7.05 16.25
C ARG A 313 -5.80 6.40 15.55
N PHE A 314 -5.71 5.09 15.33
CA PHE A 314 -6.79 4.32 14.71
C PHE A 314 -8.11 4.43 15.48
N GLU A 315 -8.08 4.49 16.81
CA GLU A 315 -9.27 4.63 17.65
C GLU A 315 -9.98 5.98 17.43
N THR A 316 -9.26 7.01 16.98
CA THR A 316 -9.86 8.32 16.66
C THR A 316 -10.72 8.24 15.40
N LEU A 317 -10.33 7.38 14.44
CA LEU A 317 -11.13 7.10 13.25
C LEU A 317 -12.47 6.45 13.63
N LEU A 318 -12.41 5.45 14.50
CA LEU A 318 -13.58 4.66 14.89
C LEU A 318 -14.61 5.42 15.73
N ALA A 319 -14.23 6.59 16.27
CA ALA A 319 -15.08 7.41 17.13
C ALA A 319 -15.92 8.46 16.36
N GLU A 320 -15.82 8.52 15.03
CA GLU A 320 -16.63 9.40 14.16
C GLU A 320 -17.96 8.76 13.76
#